data_AF-A0A936SI66-F1
#
_entry.id   AF-A0A936SI66-F1
#
_cell.length_a   1.000
_cell.length_b   1.000
_cell.length_c   1.000
_cell.angle_alpha   90.00
_cell.angle_beta   90.00
_cell.angle_gamma   90.00
#
_symmetry.space_group_name_H-M   'P 1'
#
loop_
_entity.id
_entity.type
_entity.pdbx_description
1 polymer ?
#
loop_
_entity_poly.entity_id
_entity_poly.type
_entity_poly.pdbx_seq_one_letter_code
_entity_poly.pdbx_strand_id
1 'polypeptide(L)'
;MSPQREREVPQSGNAGDAVALANDAKKIIREFRELYRAKNTHLILFAPAGFCLFLGQKLNALGQIVAYERTANGSYQVAVKIAPGND
;
A
#
# COMPACT_ATOMS: atom_id res chain seq x y z
N MET A 1 -13.81 1.38 -32.68
CA MET A 1 -14.05 0.60 -31.44
C MET A 1 -12.70 0.06 -31.01
N SER A 2 -12.02 0.76 -30.10
CA SER A 2 -10.66 0.39 -29.68
C SER A 2 -10.74 -0.67 -28.58
N PRO A 3 -9.98 -1.78 -28.64
CA PRO A 3 -10.02 -2.78 -27.60
C PRO A 3 -9.42 -2.18 -26.32
N GLN A 4 -10.20 -2.23 -25.24
CA GLN A 4 -9.75 -1.90 -23.90
C GLN A 4 -8.59 -2.86 -23.58
N ARG A 5 -7.38 -2.32 -23.37
CA ARG A 5 -6.30 -3.07 -22.72
C ARG A 5 -6.81 -3.45 -21.34
N GLU A 6 -7.28 -4.67 -21.20
CA GLU A 6 -7.27 -5.37 -19.92
C GLU A 6 -5.84 -5.30 -19.43
N ARG A 7 -5.58 -4.42 -18.46
CA ARG A 7 -4.34 -4.50 -17.70
C ARG A 7 -4.45 -5.81 -16.95
N GLU A 8 -3.76 -6.84 -17.43
CA GLU A 8 -3.51 -8.05 -16.65
C GLU A 8 -3.09 -7.59 -15.27
N VAL A 9 -3.98 -7.77 -14.28
CA VAL A 9 -3.59 -7.65 -12.88
C VAL A 9 -2.65 -8.82 -12.69
N PRO A 10 -1.35 -8.60 -12.45
CA PRO A 10 -0.44 -9.72 -12.30
C PRO A 10 -0.96 -10.55 -11.12
N GLN A 11 -1.40 -11.78 -11.39
CA GLN A 11 -1.48 -12.78 -10.36
C GLN A 11 -0.06 -12.92 -9.83
N SER A 12 0.20 -12.48 -8.60
CA SER A 12 1.52 -12.58 -7.99
C SER A 12 1.86 -14.06 -7.78
N GLY A 13 2.34 -14.72 -8.83
CA GLY A 13 2.61 -16.15 -8.87
C GLY A 13 3.89 -16.54 -8.14
N ASN A 14 4.71 -15.57 -7.73
CA ASN A 14 5.94 -15.79 -6.98
C ASN A 14 6.17 -14.66 -5.95
N ALA A 15 6.78 -14.99 -4.81
CA ALA A 15 7.13 -14.05 -3.75
C ALA A 15 7.99 -12.87 -4.26
N GLY A 16 8.82 -13.11 -5.28
CA GLY A 16 9.63 -12.07 -5.93
C GLY A 16 8.79 -10.92 -6.49
N ASP A 17 7.66 -11.23 -7.13
CA ASP A 17 6.78 -10.22 -7.75
C ASP A 17 6.07 -9.40 -6.67
N ALA A 18 5.64 -10.05 -5.59
CA ALA A 18 5.02 -9.37 -4.46
C ALA A 18 5.99 -8.39 -3.78
N VAL A 19 7.28 -8.76 -3.69
CA VAL A 19 8.34 -7.89 -3.17
C VAL A 19 8.62 -6.72 -4.12
N ALA A 20 8.71 -6.98 -5.42
CA ALA A 20 8.92 -5.94 -6.43
C ALA A 20 7.78 -4.90 -6.38
N LEU A 21 6.53 -5.38 -6.37
CA LEU A 21 5.35 -4.53 -6.27
C LEU A 21 5.34 -3.72 -4.96
N ALA A 22 5.74 -4.34 -3.84
CA ALA A 22 5.85 -3.64 -2.55
C ALA A 22 6.92 -2.52 -2.57
N ASN A 23 8.04 -2.73 -3.26
CA ASN A 23 9.07 -1.71 -3.43
C ASN A 23 8.58 -0.53 -4.29
N ASP A 24 7.85 -0.81 -5.37
CA ASP A 24 7.26 0.22 -6.23
C ASP A 24 6.20 1.03 -5.48
N ALA A 25 5.30 0.35 -4.75
CA ALA A 25 4.30 0.99 -3.91
C ALA A 25 4.95 1.90 -2.85
N LYS A 26 6.03 1.44 -2.19
CA LYS A 26 6.82 2.25 -1.24
C LYS A 26 7.34 3.53 -1.91
N LYS A 27 7.89 3.41 -3.12
CA LYS A 27 8.45 4.55 -3.86
C LYS A 27 7.37 5.59 -4.16
N ILE A 28 6.22 5.15 -4.66
CA ILE A 28 5.07 6.02 -4.95
C ILE A 28 4.60 6.73 -3.67
N ILE A 29 4.40 5.99 -2.58
CA ILE A 29 3.97 6.60 -1.30
C ILE A 29 4.95 7.68 -0.85
N ARG A 30 6.27 7.40 -0.92
CA ARG A 30 7.31 8.36 -0.55
C ARG A 30 7.26 9.62 -1.42
N GLU A 31 7.21 9.45 -2.74
CA GLU A 31 7.17 10.56 -3.71
C GLU A 31 5.97 11.47 -3.46
N PHE A 32 4.77 10.91 -3.27
CA PHE A 32 3.58 11.70 -2.95
C PHE A 32 3.70 12.39 -1.59
N ARG A 33 4.27 11.71 -0.59
CA ARG A 33 4.46 12.31 0.74
C ARG A 33 5.38 13.52 0.69
N GLU A 34 6.47 13.42 -0.05
CA GLU A 34 7.44 14.51 -0.26
C GLU A 34 6.82 15.65 -1.08
N LEU A 35 6.17 15.33 -2.20
CA LEU A 35 5.54 16.29 -3.10
C LEU A 35 4.49 17.14 -2.39
N TYR A 36 3.62 16.53 -1.59
CA TYR A 36 2.53 17.21 -0.89
C TYR A 36 2.87 17.58 0.56
N ARG A 37 4.10 17.31 1.03
CA ARG A 37 4.52 17.50 2.43
C ARG A 37 3.53 16.85 3.42
N ALA A 38 3.00 15.69 3.06
CA ALA A 38 1.96 15.03 3.83
C ALA A 38 2.52 14.54 5.18
N LYS A 39 1.85 14.93 6.27
CA LYS A 39 2.17 14.49 7.63
C LYS A 39 1.68 13.07 7.91
N ASN A 40 0.55 12.70 7.32
CA ASN A 40 -0.13 11.42 7.49
C ASN A 40 -0.46 10.83 6.12
N THR A 41 -0.28 9.52 5.99
CA THR A 41 -0.71 8.77 4.81
C THR A 41 -1.79 7.79 5.22
N HIS A 42 -2.97 7.91 4.62
CA HIS A 42 -4.11 7.01 4.82
C HIS A 42 -4.12 5.95 3.71
N LEU A 43 -3.99 4.68 4.09
CA LEU A 43 -3.83 3.55 3.18
C LEU A 43 -5.08 2.66 3.21
N ILE A 44 -5.75 2.56 2.07
CA ILE A 44 -6.85 1.63 1.84
C ILE A 44 -6.34 0.59 0.84
N LEU A 45 -6.24 -0.67 1.27
CA LEU A 45 -5.64 -1.74 0.47
C LEU A 45 -6.72 -2.68 -0.07
N PHE A 46 -6.74 -2.86 -1.38
CA PHE A 46 -7.50 -3.90 -2.06
C PHE A 46 -6.53 -4.71 -2.92
N ALA A 47 -5.83 -5.64 -2.27
CA ALA A 47 -4.74 -6.39 -2.87
C ALA A 47 -4.55 -7.75 -2.17
N PRO A 48 -3.83 -8.71 -2.79
CA PRO A 48 -3.53 -9.99 -2.17
C PRO A 48 -2.75 -9.83 -0.86
N ALA A 49 -3.03 -10.71 0.11
CA ALA A 49 -2.42 -10.67 1.44
C ALA A 49 -0.88 -10.73 1.42
N GLY A 50 -0.30 -11.51 0.51
CA GLY A 50 1.16 -11.63 0.37
C GLY A 50 1.82 -10.30 0.01
N PHE A 51 1.23 -9.53 -0.90
CA PHE A 51 1.68 -8.18 -1.20
C PHE A 51 1.56 -7.25 0.01
N CYS A 52 0.41 -7.28 0.70
CA CYS A 52 0.18 -6.44 1.88
C CYS A 52 1.20 -6.72 3.00
N LEU A 53 1.61 -7.98 3.18
CA LEU A 53 2.64 -8.39 4.14
C LEU A 53 3.98 -7.73 3.81
N PHE A 54 4.47 -7.89 2.58
CA PHE A 54 5.75 -7.30 2.16
C PHE A 54 5.72 -5.77 2.17
N LEU A 55 4.59 -5.16 1.76
CA LEU A 55 4.41 -3.72 1.86
C LEU A 55 4.51 -3.27 3.32
N GLY A 56 3.81 -3.93 4.24
CA GLY A 56 3.81 -3.61 5.67
C GLY A 56 5.22 -3.50 6.27
N GLN A 57 6.10 -4.44 5.92
CA GLN A 57 7.51 -4.42 6.35
C GLN A 57 8.29 -3.19 5.87
N LYS A 58 7.86 -2.55 4.78
CA LYS A 58 8.50 -1.37 4.21
C LYS A 58 7.92 -0.04 4.72
N LEU A 59 6.72 -0.04 5.29
CA LEU A 59 6.00 1.17 5.71
C LEU A 59 6.67 1.91 6.88
N ASN A 60 7.39 1.19 7.74
CA ASN A 60 8.11 1.78 8.88
C ASN A 60 9.07 2.92 8.47
N ALA A 61 9.59 2.89 7.24
CA ALA A 61 10.52 3.89 6.72
C ALA A 61 9.84 5.12 6.09
N LEU A 62 8.50 5.23 6.13
CA LEU A 62 7.74 6.24 5.37
C LEU A 62 7.04 7.30 6.24
N GLY A 63 7.17 7.24 7.56
CA GLY A 63 6.49 8.16 8.49
C GLY A 63 5.12 7.64 8.95
N GLN A 64 4.23 8.54 9.39
CA GLN A 64 2.96 8.14 9.99
C GLN A 64 1.99 7.59 8.93
N ILE A 65 1.62 6.31 9.07
CA ILE A 65 0.71 5.60 8.19
C ILE A 65 -0.50 5.13 8.99
N VAL A 66 -1.70 5.32 8.44
CA VAL A 66 -2.95 4.78 8.97
C VAL A 66 -3.53 3.84 7.92
N ALA A 67 -3.52 2.54 8.19
CA ALA A 67 -4.09 1.55 7.28
C ALA A 67 -5.52 1.16 7.71
N TYR A 68 -6.37 0.92 6.72
CA TYR A 68 -7.79 0.63 6.90
C TYR A 68 -8.13 -0.76 6.40
N GLU A 69 -9.06 -1.40 7.10
CA GLU A 69 -9.75 -2.60 6.62
C GLU A 69 -11.18 -2.27 6.21
N ARG A 70 -11.72 -3.06 5.28
CA ARG A 70 -13.11 -2.94 4.84
C ARG A 70 -14.00 -3.73 5.79
N THR A 71 -15.04 -3.10 6.31
CA THR A 71 -16.00 -3.71 7.24
C THR A 71 -17.12 -4.44 6.50
N ALA A 72 -17.88 -5.27 7.21
CA ALA A 72 -18.97 -6.07 6.63
C ALA A 72 -20.08 -5.23 5.96
N ASN A 73 -20.34 -4.01 6.46
CA ASN A 73 -21.28 -3.06 5.89
C ASN A 73 -20.69 -2.21 4.74
N GLY A 74 -19.46 -2.51 4.30
CA GLY A 74 -18.79 -1.83 3.20
C GLY A 74 -18.08 -0.52 3.56
N SER A 75 -18.11 -0.09 4.83
CA SER A 75 -17.33 1.04 5.32
C SER A 75 -15.85 0.69 5.54
N TYR A 76 -15.06 1.64 6.01
CA TYR A 76 -13.65 1.43 6.36
C TYR A 76 -13.42 1.79 7.82
N GLN A 77 -12.69 0.95 8.53
CA GLN A 77 -12.23 1.21 9.89
C GLN A 77 -10.71 1.13 9.96
N VAL A 78 -10.13 1.86 10.91
CA VAL A 78 -8.67 1.82 11.12
C VAL A 78 -8.28 0.44 11.63
N ALA A 79 -7.43 -0.24 10.87
CA ALA A 79 -6.88 -1.54 11.23
C ALA A 79 -5.56 -1.39 12.00
N VAL A 80 -4.67 -0.52 11.53
CA VAL A 80 -3.36 -0.28 12.18
C VAL A 80 -2.88 1.15 11.96
N LYS A 81 -2.19 1.69 12.97
CA LYS A 81 -1.43 2.94 12.88
C LYS A 81 0.05 2.62 13.05
N ILE A 82 0.85 3.00 12.07
CA ILE A 82 2.30 2.86 12.09
C ILE A 82 2.85 4.26 12.29
N ALA A 83 3.51 4.49 13.43
CA ALA A 83 4.28 5.69 13.66
C ALA A 83 5.74 5.43 13.26
N PRO A 84 6.48 6.44 12.75
CA PRO A 84 7.93 6.32 12.72
C PRO A 84 8.42 6.07 14.16
N GLY A 85 9.39 5.17 14.32
CA GLY A 85 10.09 5.06 15.61
C GLY A 85 10.65 6.43 15.95
N ASN A 86 10.41 6.90 17.18
CA ASN A 86 11.03 8.13 17.67
C ASN A 86 12.55 7.93 17.60
N ASP A 87 13.23 8.76 16.81
CA ASP A 87 14.62 9.12 17.02
C ASP A 87 14.68 10.39 17.86
#